data_AF-A0A1H2H738-F1
#
_entry.id   AF-A0A1H2H738-F1
#
_cell.length_a   1.000
_cell.length_b   1.000
_cell.length_c   1.000
_cell.angle_alpha   90.00
_cell.angle_beta   90.00
_cell.angle_gamma   90.00
#
_symmetry.space_group_name_H-M   'P 1'
#
loop_
_entity.id
_entity.type
_entity.pdbx_description
1 polymer ?
#
loop_
_entity_poly.entity_id
_entity_poly.type
_entity_poly.pdbx_seq_one_letter_code
_entity_poly.pdbx_strand_id
1 'polypeptide(L)'
;MSVNVGSRHRRIGSRGFNLVELALSLGICSFCIIGIMGLLPIGLNTNRDTVAQTEAAGIVRAAVADIQTVGSSGITGRFKLKVTSASSSDAAPQTLYVFPNGSYSTSLTGASGAAQYRLDVAFLKSSAVRILVTWPAPGIKTVDQWPSGQAGSYEVVTVLNP
;
A
#
# COMPACT_ATOMS: atom_id res chain seq x y z
N MET A 1 60.62 -48.83 -40.89
CA MET A 1 60.66 -47.78 -39.86
C MET A 1 59.29 -47.70 -39.19
N SER A 2 59.18 -48.04 -37.91
CA SER A 2 57.93 -47.89 -37.14
C SER A 2 58.04 -46.65 -36.26
N VAL A 3 57.11 -45.70 -36.40
CA VAL A 3 57.07 -44.46 -35.63
C VAL A 3 56.11 -44.66 -34.46
N ASN A 4 56.63 -44.65 -33.24
CA ASN A 4 55.83 -44.79 -32.02
C ASN A 4 55.30 -43.40 -31.60
N VAL A 5 54.01 -43.17 -31.80
CA VAL A 5 53.32 -41.94 -31.35
C VAL A 5 52.84 -42.16 -29.92
N GLY A 6 53.59 -41.63 -28.95
CA GLY A 6 53.23 -41.67 -27.54
C GLY A 6 52.06 -40.74 -27.22
N SER A 7 50.88 -41.33 -27.02
CA SER A 7 49.67 -40.66 -26.54
C SER A 7 49.85 -40.13 -25.12
N ARG A 8 50.16 -38.84 -24.96
CA ARG A 8 50.20 -38.19 -23.65
C ARG A 8 48.78 -37.99 -23.11
N HIS A 9 48.35 -38.91 -22.25
CA HIS A 9 47.14 -38.77 -21.45
C HIS A 9 47.30 -37.58 -20.49
N ARG A 10 46.81 -36.40 -20.88
CA ARG A 10 46.72 -35.24 -19.98
C ARG A 10 45.56 -35.50 -19.03
N ARG A 11 45.82 -36.16 -17.89
CA ARG A 11 44.85 -36.24 -16.80
C ARG A 11 44.56 -34.81 -16.34
N ILE A 12 43.38 -34.31 -16.67
CA ILE A 12 42.82 -33.15 -16.00
C ILE A 12 42.49 -33.65 -14.59
N GLY A 13 43.41 -33.44 -13.65
CA GLY A 13 43.20 -33.85 -12.27
C GLY A 13 41.97 -33.12 -11.73
N SER A 14 40.97 -33.88 -11.28
CA SER A 14 39.85 -33.33 -10.54
C SER A 14 40.37 -32.71 -9.25
N ARG A 15 40.58 -31.39 -9.29
CA ARG A 15 40.91 -30.58 -8.13
C ARG A 15 39.64 -30.48 -7.30
N GLY A 16 39.52 -31.33 -6.28
CA GLY A 16 38.50 -31.19 -5.24
C GLY A 16 38.75 -29.91 -4.43
N PHE A 17 37.68 -29.36 -3.88
CA PHE A 17 37.76 -28.20 -2.98
C PHE A 17 38.56 -28.56 -1.71
N ASN A 18 39.44 -27.65 -1.28
CA ASN A 18 40.16 -27.83 -0.03
C ASN A 18 39.21 -27.60 1.16
N LEU A 19 39.46 -28.25 2.30
CA LEU A 19 38.69 -28.07 3.54
C LEU A 19 38.62 -26.60 3.96
N VAL A 20 39.72 -25.86 3.82
CA VAL A 20 39.78 -24.42 4.14
C VAL A 20 38.89 -23.58 3.22
N GLU A 21 38.78 -23.96 1.94
CA GLU A 21 37.98 -23.27 0.94
C GLU A 21 36.48 -23.49 1.22
N LEU A 22 36.09 -24.73 1.55
CA LEU A 22 34.73 -25.03 2.00
C LEU A 22 34.39 -24.34 3.32
N ALA A 23 35.32 -24.29 4.28
CA ALA A 23 35.10 -23.62 5.57
C ALA A 23 34.91 -22.10 5.40
N LEU A 24 35.73 -21.46 4.55
CA LEU A 24 35.57 -20.05 4.21
C LEU A 24 34.26 -19.80 3.46
N SER A 25 33.93 -20.65 2.48
CA SER A 25 32.67 -20.54 1.72
C SER A 25 31.45 -20.66 2.63
N LEU A 26 31.44 -21.64 3.54
CA LEU A 26 30.36 -21.84 4.50
C LEU A 26 30.26 -20.67 5.50
N GLY A 27 31.39 -20.12 5.93
CA GLY A 27 31.41 -18.92 6.79
C GLY A 27 30.78 -17.70 6.12
N ILE A 28 31.15 -17.44 4.85
CA ILE A 28 30.58 -16.34 4.06
C ILE A 28 29.09 -16.58 3.78
N CYS A 29 28.71 -17.80 3.40
CA CYS A 29 27.32 -18.17 3.15
C CYS A 29 26.45 -17.98 4.39
N SER A 30 26.93 -18.41 5.56
CA SER A 30 26.22 -18.23 6.84
C SER A 30 26.01 -16.75 7.16
N PHE A 31 27.03 -15.92 6.94
CA PHE A 31 26.91 -14.46 7.10
C PHE A 31 25.86 -13.85 6.16
N CYS A 32 25.84 -14.25 4.88
CA CYS A 32 24.84 -13.80 3.92
C CYS A 32 23.41 -14.21 4.31
N ILE A 33 23.20 -15.46 4.76
CA ILE A 33 21.86 -15.94 5.16
C ILE A 33 21.33 -15.11 6.33
N ILE A 34 22.17 -14.77 7.32
CA ILE A 34 21.77 -13.91 8.44
C ILE A 34 21.32 -12.53 7.93
N GLY A 35 22.06 -11.95 6.98
CA GLY A 35 21.69 -10.68 6.35
C GLY A 35 20.33 -10.73 5.65
N ILE A 36 20.06 -11.79 4.87
CA ILE A 36 18.78 -11.97 4.18
C ILE A 36 17.62 -12.15 5.17
N MET A 37 17.83 -12.94 6.24
CA MET A 37 16.80 -13.15 7.26
C MET A 37 16.47 -11.84 8.01
N GLY A 38 17.45 -10.96 8.21
CA GLY A 38 17.21 -9.62 8.75
C GLY A 38 16.41 -8.71 7.82
N LEU A 39 16.53 -8.89 6.51
CA LEU A 39 15.80 -8.11 5.48
C LEU A 39 14.40 -8.65 5.19
N LEU A 40 14.14 -9.93 5.45
CA LEU A 40 12.83 -10.56 5.21
C LEU A 40 11.65 -9.79 5.83
N PRO A 41 11.64 -9.43 7.13
CA PRO A 41 10.51 -8.69 7.72
C PRO A 41 10.32 -7.31 7.09
N ILE A 42 11.41 -6.66 6.68
CA ILE A 42 11.38 -5.35 6.02
C ILE A 42 10.69 -5.48 4.66
N GLY A 43 11.11 -6.46 3.85
CA GLY A 43 10.48 -6.72 2.55
C GLY A 43 9.00 -7.07 2.64
N LEU A 44 8.61 -7.88 3.65
CA LEU A 44 7.21 -8.22 3.89
C LEU A 44 6.39 -6.99 4.30
N ASN A 45 6.90 -6.13 5.19
CA ASN A 45 6.16 -4.95 5.62
C ASN A 45 6.01 -3.94 4.46
N THR A 46 7.09 -3.68 3.72
CA THR A 46 7.06 -2.82 2.52
C THR A 46 6.09 -3.34 1.47
N ASN A 47 6.02 -4.65 1.25
CA ASN A 47 5.07 -5.23 0.32
C ASN A 47 3.63 -4.99 0.77
N ARG A 48 3.32 -5.23 2.04
CA ARG A 48 1.98 -4.99 2.62
C ARG A 48 1.58 -3.52 2.53
N ASP A 49 2.51 -2.61 2.82
CA ASP A 49 2.28 -1.17 2.71
C ASP A 49 2.03 -0.74 1.27
N THR A 50 2.79 -1.29 0.31
CA THR A 50 2.60 -1.01 -1.13
C THR A 50 1.26 -1.50 -1.64
N VAL A 51 0.84 -2.71 -1.21
CA VAL A 51 -0.49 -3.26 -1.53
C VAL A 51 -1.58 -2.34 -0.96
N ALA A 52 -1.47 -1.97 0.32
CA ALA A 52 -2.45 -1.10 0.97
C ALA A 52 -2.52 0.29 0.30
N GLN A 53 -1.38 0.86 -0.08
CA GLN A 53 -1.32 2.13 -0.80
C GLN A 53 -1.96 2.03 -2.20
N THR A 54 -1.77 0.91 -2.89
CA THR A 54 -2.38 0.67 -4.21
C THR A 54 -3.91 0.57 -4.11
N GLU A 55 -4.40 -0.16 -3.11
CA GLU A 55 -5.85 -0.25 -2.83
C GLU A 55 -6.41 1.11 -2.41
N ALA A 56 -5.73 1.84 -1.53
CA ALA A 56 -6.12 3.19 -1.11
C ALA A 56 -6.20 4.16 -2.30
N ALA A 57 -5.23 4.12 -3.22
CA ALA A 57 -5.27 4.91 -4.45
C ALA A 57 -6.48 4.52 -5.33
N GLY A 58 -6.83 3.23 -5.39
CA GLY A 58 -8.04 2.75 -6.06
C GLY A 58 -9.32 3.32 -5.44
N ILE A 59 -9.42 3.32 -4.10
CA ILE A 59 -10.55 3.91 -3.37
C ILE A 59 -10.67 5.40 -3.65
N VAL A 60 -9.56 6.15 -3.62
CA VAL A 60 -9.56 7.59 -3.93
C VAL A 60 -10.03 7.83 -5.37
N ARG A 61 -9.52 7.09 -6.35
CA ARG A 61 -9.96 7.22 -7.75
C ARG A 61 -11.46 6.96 -7.90
N ALA A 62 -11.99 5.94 -7.23
CA ALA A 62 -13.42 5.65 -7.22
C ALA A 62 -14.23 6.79 -6.58
N ALA A 63 -13.75 7.36 -5.47
CA ALA A 63 -14.41 8.47 -4.78
C ALA A 63 -14.41 9.74 -5.64
N VAL A 64 -13.28 10.09 -6.26
CA VAL A 64 -13.18 11.22 -7.21
C VAL A 64 -14.15 11.05 -8.36
N ALA A 65 -14.19 9.87 -8.98
CA ALA A 65 -15.10 9.60 -10.10
C ALA A 65 -16.57 9.70 -9.67
N ASP A 66 -16.93 9.19 -8.48
CA ASP A 66 -18.30 9.27 -7.94
C ASP A 66 -18.71 10.73 -7.65
N ILE A 67 -17.80 11.55 -7.10
CA ILE A 67 -18.02 12.98 -6.87
C ILE A 67 -18.20 13.75 -8.19
N GLN A 68 -17.39 13.42 -9.21
CA GLN A 68 -17.49 14.06 -10.52
C GLN A 68 -18.83 13.80 -11.23
N THR A 69 -19.57 12.75 -10.86
CA THR A 69 -20.91 12.50 -11.44
C THR A 69 -21.98 13.51 -11.02
N VAL A 70 -21.76 14.23 -9.92
CA VAL A 70 -22.78 15.06 -9.25
C VAL A 70 -22.55 16.56 -9.49
N GLY A 71 -21.38 16.97 -9.98
CA GLY A 71 -21.03 18.39 -10.13
C GLY A 71 -20.82 19.08 -8.79
N SER A 72 -21.19 20.36 -8.65
CA SER A 72 -20.87 21.18 -7.46
C SER A 72 -21.84 21.01 -6.29
N SER A 73 -22.96 20.29 -6.45
CA SER A 73 -23.91 20.01 -5.37
C SER A 73 -24.77 18.77 -5.64
N GLY A 74 -24.95 17.93 -4.61
CA GLY A 74 -25.87 16.80 -4.64
C GLY A 74 -25.40 15.63 -3.78
N ILE A 75 -25.92 14.43 -4.05
CA ILE A 75 -25.55 13.20 -3.35
C ILE A 75 -24.99 12.19 -4.36
N THR A 76 -23.82 11.62 -4.07
CA THR A 76 -23.18 10.68 -4.98
C THR A 76 -23.89 9.32 -5.03
N GLY A 77 -23.80 8.65 -6.18
CA GLY A 77 -24.53 7.42 -6.44
C GLY A 77 -24.00 6.25 -5.61
N ARG A 78 -22.68 6.09 -5.56
CA ARG A 78 -22.03 4.95 -4.89
C ARG A 78 -21.88 5.24 -3.41
N PHE A 79 -21.02 6.18 -3.04
CA PHE A 79 -20.62 6.39 -1.65
C PHE A 79 -21.62 7.21 -0.82
N LYS A 80 -22.71 7.69 -1.43
CA LYS A 80 -23.72 8.55 -0.78
C LYS A 80 -23.09 9.77 -0.10
N LEU A 81 -22.00 10.27 -0.68
CA LEU A 81 -21.31 11.48 -0.22
C LEU A 81 -22.18 12.69 -0.53
N LYS A 82 -22.22 13.65 0.38
CA LYS A 82 -22.95 14.91 0.19
C LYS A 82 -21.97 15.92 -0.38
N VAL A 83 -22.05 16.15 -1.68
CA VAL A 83 -21.30 17.18 -2.37
C VAL A 83 -21.95 18.52 -2.06
N THR A 84 -21.18 19.42 -1.43
CA THR A 84 -21.62 20.79 -1.16
C THR A 84 -20.51 21.75 -1.56
N SER A 85 -20.86 22.81 -2.28
CA SER A 85 -19.95 23.92 -2.49
C SER A 85 -19.78 24.65 -1.16
N ALA A 86 -18.61 24.57 -0.54
CA ALA A 86 -18.30 25.32 0.66
C ALA A 86 -18.20 26.81 0.32
N SER A 87 -19.10 27.64 0.84
CA SER A 87 -19.17 29.07 0.50
C SER A 87 -18.50 30.01 1.51
N SER A 88 -18.20 29.54 2.72
CA SER A 88 -17.64 30.37 3.80
C SER A 88 -16.62 29.68 4.69
N SER A 89 -16.57 28.34 4.71
CA SER A 89 -15.62 27.52 5.46
C SER A 89 -15.59 26.12 4.86
N ASP A 90 -14.48 25.40 5.06
CA ASP A 90 -14.37 24.01 4.61
C ASP A 90 -15.45 23.15 5.27
N ALA A 91 -16.06 22.24 4.50
CA ALA A 91 -17.04 21.30 5.02
C ALA A 91 -16.37 20.31 5.99
N ALA A 92 -17.11 19.88 7.01
CA ALA A 92 -16.65 18.83 7.90
C ALA A 92 -16.36 17.53 7.11
N PRO A 93 -15.28 16.79 7.43
CA PRO A 93 -14.97 15.55 6.73
C PRO A 93 -16.09 14.51 6.85
N GLN A 94 -16.55 14.00 5.72
CA GLN A 94 -17.45 12.86 5.66
C GLN A 94 -16.64 11.56 5.77
N THR A 95 -16.88 10.78 6.83
CA THR A 95 -16.16 9.53 7.07
C THR A 95 -16.92 8.31 6.55
N LEU A 96 -16.19 7.44 5.84
CA LEU A 96 -16.64 6.14 5.36
C LEU A 96 -15.61 5.07 5.75
N TYR A 97 -16.11 3.93 6.19
CA TYR A 97 -15.32 2.75 6.52
C TYR A 97 -15.46 1.72 5.41
N VAL A 98 -14.35 1.26 4.84
CA VAL A 98 -14.32 0.26 3.78
C VAL A 98 -13.90 -1.08 4.37
N PHE A 99 -14.71 -2.09 4.13
CA PHE A 99 -14.51 -3.45 4.61
C PHE A 99 -13.82 -4.33 3.56
N PRO A 100 -13.16 -5.42 3.95
CA PRO A 100 -12.46 -6.31 3.01
C PRO A 100 -13.34 -6.91 1.91
N ASN A 101 -14.65 -6.97 2.13
CA ASN A 101 -15.64 -7.44 1.14
C ASN A 101 -16.03 -6.36 0.12
N GLY A 102 -15.40 -5.18 0.14
CA GLY A 102 -15.71 -4.04 -0.73
C GLY A 102 -16.96 -3.26 -0.33
N SER A 103 -17.63 -3.64 0.77
CA SER A 103 -18.74 -2.86 1.32
C SER A 103 -18.23 -1.63 2.06
N TYR A 104 -19.09 -0.62 2.20
CA TYR A 104 -18.80 0.60 2.95
C TYR A 104 -19.90 0.91 3.95
N SER A 105 -19.53 1.54 5.06
CA SER A 105 -20.47 2.02 6.08
C SER A 105 -20.01 3.36 6.63
N THR A 106 -20.96 4.22 7.00
CA THR A 106 -20.69 5.48 7.72
C THR A 106 -20.56 5.26 9.23
N SER A 107 -20.89 4.07 9.73
CA SER A 107 -20.74 3.69 11.14
C SER A 107 -19.96 2.38 11.28
N LEU A 108 -19.03 2.37 12.25
CA LEU A 108 -18.40 1.13 12.72
C LEU A 108 -19.34 0.32 13.63
N THR A 109 -20.35 0.98 14.22
CA THR A 109 -21.35 0.34 15.08
C THR A 109 -22.27 -0.54 14.22
N GLY A 110 -22.28 -1.85 14.48
CA GLY A 110 -23.12 -2.83 13.77
C GLY A 110 -22.53 -3.38 12.46
N ALA A 111 -21.31 -2.99 12.08
CA ALA A 111 -20.64 -3.57 10.92
C ALA A 111 -20.03 -4.94 11.25
N SER A 112 -20.26 -5.93 10.39
CA SER A 112 -19.91 -7.35 10.63
C SER A 112 -18.42 -7.70 10.41
N GLY A 113 -17.49 -6.77 10.68
CA GLY A 113 -16.05 -7.00 10.50
C GLY A 113 -15.20 -5.79 10.87
N ALA A 114 -13.88 -5.97 10.95
CA ALA A 114 -12.95 -4.86 11.11
C ALA A 114 -12.80 -4.12 9.77
N ALA A 115 -13.06 -2.81 9.75
CA ALA A 115 -12.79 -1.99 8.58
C ALA A 115 -11.28 -1.99 8.28
N GLN A 116 -10.92 -2.13 7.00
CA GLN A 116 -9.52 -2.16 6.59
C GLN A 116 -9.02 -0.75 6.26
N TYR A 117 -9.87 0.04 5.60
CA TYR A 117 -9.59 1.42 5.23
C TYR A 117 -10.62 2.37 5.80
N ARG A 118 -10.18 3.59 6.10
CA ARG A 118 -11.06 4.72 6.38
C ARG A 118 -10.85 5.78 5.30
N LEU A 119 -11.94 6.22 4.69
CA LEU A 119 -12.02 7.28 3.70
C LEU A 119 -12.65 8.51 4.35
N ASP A 120 -11.97 9.65 4.31
CA ASP A 120 -12.48 10.93 4.77
C ASP A 120 -12.47 11.92 3.59
N VAL A 121 -13.62 12.54 3.33
CA VAL A 121 -13.80 13.46 2.20
C VAL A 121 -14.31 14.80 2.72
N ALA A 122 -13.65 15.90 2.37
CA ALA A 122 -14.13 17.24 2.67
C ALA A 122 -14.13 18.15 1.44
N PHE A 123 -15.17 18.97 1.33
CA PHE A 123 -15.31 19.98 0.30
C PHE A 123 -14.79 21.32 0.84
N LEU A 124 -13.72 21.83 0.24
CA LEU A 124 -13.03 23.03 0.66
C LEU A 124 -13.69 24.27 0.07
N LYS A 125 -13.53 25.40 0.76
CA LYS A 125 -14.06 26.70 0.31
C LYS A 125 -13.55 27.15 -1.06
N SER A 126 -12.45 26.57 -1.54
CA SER A 126 -11.84 26.84 -2.85
C SER A 126 -12.52 26.09 -4.00
N SER A 127 -13.64 25.42 -3.77
CA SER A 127 -14.23 24.43 -4.71
C SER A 127 -13.30 23.23 -4.98
N ALA A 128 -12.32 23.01 -4.11
CA ALA A 128 -11.50 21.81 -4.11
C ALA A 128 -12.10 20.75 -3.17
N VAL A 129 -11.76 19.49 -3.42
CA VAL A 129 -12.08 18.35 -2.57
C VAL A 129 -10.77 17.80 -2.03
N ARG A 130 -10.71 17.63 -0.71
CA ARG A 130 -9.65 16.89 -0.03
C ARG A 130 -10.16 15.50 0.28
N ILE A 131 -9.42 14.49 -0.17
CA ILE A 131 -9.73 13.08 0.05
C ILE A 131 -8.54 12.45 0.74
N LEU A 132 -8.78 11.85 1.89
CA LEU A 132 -7.78 11.13 2.67
C LEU A 132 -8.24 9.69 2.87
N VAL A 133 -7.37 8.74 2.56
CA VAL A 133 -7.56 7.33 2.90
C VAL A 133 -6.48 6.92 3.89
N THR A 134 -6.85 6.20 4.95
CA THR A 134 -5.93 5.74 5.98
C THR A 134 -6.05 4.25 6.25
N TRP A 135 -4.92 3.61 6.57
CA TRP A 135 -4.85 2.21 7.00
C TRP A 135 -3.84 2.03 8.14
N PRO A 136 -4.06 1.05 9.05
CA PRO A 136 -5.35 0.36 9.25
C PRO A 136 -6.44 1.36 9.64
N ALA A 137 -7.71 1.05 9.39
CA ALA A 137 -8.79 1.98 9.70
C ALA A 137 -8.78 2.30 11.22
N PRO A 138 -8.55 3.58 11.62
CA PRO A 138 -8.62 3.93 13.03
C PRO A 138 -10.03 3.68 13.56
N GLY A 139 -10.12 3.22 14.81
CA GLY A 139 -11.40 3.09 15.53
C GLY A 139 -12.19 4.41 15.58
N ILE A 140 -13.44 4.33 16.04
CA ILE A 140 -14.42 5.43 16.04
C ILE A 140 -13.75 6.75 16.45
N LYS A 141 -13.76 7.73 15.54
CA LYS A 141 -13.35 9.10 15.84
C LYS A 141 -14.53 10.03 15.57
N THR A 142 -14.59 11.12 16.32
CA THR A 142 -15.58 12.19 16.16
C THR A 142 -15.59 12.71 14.72
N VAL A 143 -16.80 12.95 14.21
CA VAL A 143 -17.13 13.11 12.78
C VAL A 143 -16.61 14.40 12.13
N ASP A 144 -15.83 15.21 12.85
CA ASP A 144 -15.53 16.59 12.47
C ASP A 144 -14.02 16.91 12.37
N GLN A 145 -13.15 15.91 12.51
CA GLN A 145 -11.70 16.11 12.51
C GLN A 145 -10.98 15.15 11.57
N TRP A 146 -9.97 15.68 10.86
CA TRP A 146 -9.07 14.88 10.05
C TRP A 146 -8.32 13.85 10.91
N PRO A 147 -8.22 12.58 10.46
CA PRO A 147 -7.39 11.59 11.12
C PRO A 147 -5.95 12.06 11.25
N SER A 148 -5.34 11.80 12.41
CA SER A 148 -3.91 11.99 12.66
C SER A 148 -3.30 10.73 13.28
N GLY A 149 -1.99 10.56 13.14
CA GLY A 149 -1.24 9.46 13.76
C GLY A 149 -1.53 8.06 13.19
N GLN A 150 -1.88 7.96 11.91
CA GLN A 150 -2.12 6.67 11.24
C GLN A 150 -0.81 6.09 10.70
N ALA A 151 -0.70 4.76 10.66
CA ALA A 151 0.50 4.07 10.17
C ALA A 151 0.73 4.31 8.67
N GLY A 152 -0.35 4.30 7.87
CA GLY A 152 -0.34 4.63 6.46
C GLY A 152 -1.46 5.59 6.08
N SER A 153 -1.17 6.49 5.15
CA SER A 153 -2.17 7.40 4.59
C SER A 153 -1.88 7.71 3.12
N TYR A 154 -2.93 7.98 2.37
CA TYR A 154 -2.88 8.45 0.99
C TYR A 154 -3.85 9.61 0.83
N GLU A 155 -3.34 10.77 0.42
CA GLU A 155 -4.09 12.00 0.33
C GLU A 155 -4.07 12.57 -1.09
N VAL A 156 -5.23 13.06 -1.54
CA VAL A 156 -5.38 13.79 -2.81
C VAL A 156 -6.24 15.02 -2.57
N VAL A 157 -5.78 16.16 -3.09
CA VAL A 157 -6.57 17.39 -3.19
C VAL A 157 -6.79 17.69 -4.67
N THR A 158 -8.05 17.81 -5.08
CA THR A 158 -8.41 18.04 -6.49
C THR A 158 -9.54 19.06 -6.61
N VAL A 159 -9.66 19.73 -7.76
CA VAL A 159 -10.72 20.71 -7.99
C VAL A 159 -11.98 20.05 -8.53
N LEU A 160 -13.15 20.52 -8.12
CA LEU A 160 -14.40 20.18 -8.79
C LEU A 160 -14.43 20.90 -10.13
N ASN A 161 -14.76 20.18 -11.20
CA ASN A 161 -15.07 20.82 -12.47
C ASN A 161 -16.35 21.65 -12.28
N PRO A 162 -16.38 22.94 -12.65
CA PRO A 162 -17.59 23.76 -12.60
C PRO A 162 -18.72 23.19 -13.46
#